data_AF-A0A7W0HWI4-F1
#
_entry.id   AF-A0A7W0HWI4-F1
#
_cell.length_a   1.000
_cell.length_b   1.000
_cell.length_c   1.000
_cell.angle_alpha   90.00
_cell.angle_beta   90.00
_cell.angle_gamma   90.00
#
_symmetry.space_group_name_H-M   'P 1'
#
loop_
_entity.id
_entity.type
_entity.pdbx_description
1 polymer ?
#
loop_
_entity_poly.entity_id
_entity_poly.type
_entity_poly.pdbx_seq_one_letter_code
_entity_poly.pdbx_strand_id
1 'polypeptide(L)'
;MTSPQIALVRMLLEGAELPETGPVAALARAHPARIAKARALIAGGLDPPGSAEAARALFDRLAVEAPEAGVALYSLGDPALLEEATAELVAMVQRWHPLDGQDVLDFGCGIGRVARAMTARGARVVGLDVSPAMIAEARRRGGDVRYLIGRGRGLDGVADASVDLMLAADSFPYLVAAGLLDAHVAEAARALRPGGSLIVFNWSYRGDLAADTAEAALLANAHGFDLLRSAERPFAIWDAAGFQLVRR
;
A
#
# COMPACT_ATOMS: atom_id res chain seq x y z
N MET A 1 -14.75 -14.48 -2.51
CA MET A 1 -15.93 -13.60 -2.57
C MET A 1 -15.45 -12.20 -2.23
N THR A 2 -15.77 -11.19 -3.04
CA THR A 2 -15.30 -9.80 -2.81
C THR A 2 -16.01 -9.20 -1.60
N SER A 3 -15.30 -8.46 -0.77
CA SER A 3 -15.90 -7.78 0.39
C SER A 3 -16.92 -6.71 -0.06
N PRO A 4 -17.95 -6.41 0.75
CA PRO A 4 -18.89 -5.33 0.46
C PRO A 4 -18.20 -3.97 0.28
N GLN A 5 -17.12 -3.71 1.01
CA GLN A 5 -16.31 -2.50 0.94
C GLN A 5 -15.67 -2.33 -0.43
N ILE A 6 -15.00 -3.38 -0.92
CA ILE A 6 -14.33 -3.36 -2.24
C ILE A 6 -15.35 -3.31 -3.37
N ALA A 7 -16.42 -4.10 -3.27
CA ALA A 7 -17.50 -4.07 -4.25
C ALA A 7 -18.09 -2.66 -4.38
N LEU A 8 -18.35 -1.99 -3.25
CA LEU A 8 -18.81 -0.61 -3.23
C LEU A 8 -17.81 0.34 -3.90
N VAL A 9 -16.53 0.30 -3.54
CA VAL A 9 -15.51 1.19 -4.14
C VAL A 9 -15.41 0.99 -5.65
N ARG A 10 -15.41 -0.25 -6.15
CA ARG A 10 -15.40 -0.52 -7.60
C ARG A 10 -16.59 0.12 -8.29
N MET A 11 -17.79 -0.05 -7.74
CA MET A 11 -19.00 0.59 -8.29
C MET A 11 -18.89 2.12 -8.29
N LEU A 12 -18.27 2.72 -7.26
CA LEU A 12 -18.04 4.16 -7.22
C LEU A 12 -17.02 4.63 -8.29
N LEU A 13 -15.93 3.87 -8.49
CA LEU A 13 -14.93 4.16 -9.52
C LEU A 13 -15.47 4.00 -10.94
N GLU A 14 -16.31 2.99 -11.17
CA GLU A 14 -16.96 2.70 -12.46
C GLU A 14 -18.16 3.62 -12.74
N GLY A 15 -18.58 4.44 -11.78
CA GLY A 15 -19.78 5.27 -11.90
C GLY A 15 -21.09 4.46 -11.93
N ALA A 16 -21.07 3.21 -11.45
CA ALA A 16 -22.22 2.31 -11.45
C ALA A 16 -23.29 2.72 -10.41
N GLU A 17 -24.55 2.37 -10.70
CA GLU A 17 -25.65 2.50 -9.76
C GLU A 17 -25.52 1.52 -8.59
N LEU A 18 -25.67 2.00 -7.36
CA LEU A 18 -25.59 1.16 -6.17
C LEU A 18 -26.83 0.27 -6.04
N PRO A 19 -26.69 -0.99 -5.58
CA PRO A 19 -27.83 -1.89 -5.44
C PRO A 19 -28.79 -1.41 -4.36
N GLU A 20 -30.07 -1.77 -4.48
CA GLU A 20 -31.09 -1.43 -3.48
C GLU A 20 -31.03 -2.35 -2.24
N THR A 21 -30.55 -3.58 -2.39
CA THR A 21 -30.51 -4.59 -1.32
C THR A 21 -29.14 -5.25 -1.17
N GLY A 22 -28.96 -6.00 -0.08
CA GLY A 22 -27.73 -6.73 0.20
C GLY A 22 -26.65 -5.92 0.93
N PRO A 23 -25.47 -6.53 1.16
CA PRO A 23 -24.41 -5.95 2.00
C PRO A 23 -23.87 -4.60 1.52
N VAL A 24 -23.70 -4.43 0.20
CA VAL A 24 -23.26 -3.15 -0.39
C VAL A 24 -24.28 -2.03 -0.14
N ALA A 25 -25.57 -2.33 -0.35
CA ALA A 25 -26.65 -1.38 -0.11
C ALA A 25 -26.75 -0.99 1.36
N ALA A 26 -26.59 -1.97 2.27
CA ALA A 26 -26.57 -1.73 3.70
C ALA A 26 -25.40 -0.82 4.12
N LEU A 27 -24.20 -1.08 3.60
CA LEU A 27 -23.01 -0.25 3.86
C LEU A 27 -23.18 1.19 3.35
N ALA A 28 -23.70 1.35 2.12
CA ALA A 28 -23.96 2.66 1.54
C ALA A 28 -24.99 3.47 2.34
N ARG A 29 -26.09 2.82 2.76
CA ARG A 29 -27.13 3.46 3.60
C ARG A 29 -26.65 3.81 5.00
N ALA A 30 -25.75 3.03 5.58
CA ALA A 30 -25.19 3.30 6.89
C ALA A 30 -24.29 4.56 6.88
N HIS A 31 -23.72 4.93 5.73
CA HIS A 31 -22.68 5.96 5.64
C HIS A 31 -22.85 6.94 4.46
N PRO A 32 -24.01 7.59 4.26
CA PRO A 32 -24.29 8.40 3.08
C PRO A 32 -23.31 9.57 2.90
N ALA A 33 -22.89 10.22 3.99
CA ALA A 33 -21.91 11.31 3.94
C ALA A 33 -20.51 10.83 3.48
N ARG A 34 -20.12 9.60 3.86
CA ARG A 34 -18.84 9.01 3.44
C ARG A 34 -18.87 8.59 1.98
N ILE A 35 -20.01 8.10 1.48
CA ILE A 35 -20.21 7.82 0.05
C ILE A 35 -20.10 9.11 -0.76
N ALA A 36 -20.76 10.19 -0.32
CA ALA A 36 -20.67 11.49 -0.98
C ALA A 36 -19.22 11.99 -1.01
N LYS A 37 -18.49 11.86 0.11
CA LYS A 37 -17.07 12.21 0.18
C LYS A 37 -16.20 11.36 -0.75
N ALA A 38 -16.40 10.04 -0.78
CA ALA A 38 -15.69 9.13 -1.68
C ALA A 38 -15.94 9.49 -3.15
N ARG A 39 -17.18 9.79 -3.54
CA ARG A 39 -17.52 10.27 -4.89
C ARG A 39 -16.81 11.58 -5.23
N ALA A 40 -16.76 12.53 -4.29
CA ALA A 40 -16.05 13.79 -4.49
C ALA A 40 -14.54 13.59 -4.68
N LEU A 41 -13.92 12.69 -3.91
CA LEU A 41 -12.51 12.33 -4.07
C LEU A 41 -12.24 11.69 -5.44
N ILE A 42 -13.08 10.74 -5.86
CA ILE A 42 -13.00 10.08 -7.18
C ILE A 42 -13.13 11.12 -8.30
N ALA A 43 -14.11 12.02 -8.22
CA ALA A 43 -14.29 13.08 -9.19
C ALA A 43 -13.11 14.07 -9.24
N GLY A 44 -12.38 14.22 -8.13
CA GLY A 44 -11.12 14.98 -8.04
C GLY A 44 -9.90 14.26 -8.61
N GLY A 45 -10.06 13.04 -9.15
CA GLY A 45 -9.01 12.24 -9.77
C GLY A 45 -8.23 11.41 -8.75
N LEU A 46 -8.34 10.08 -8.87
CA LEU A 46 -7.55 9.11 -8.08
C LEU A 46 -6.72 8.17 -8.97
N ASP A 47 -6.72 8.40 -10.28
CA ASP A 47 -5.94 7.60 -11.20
C ASP A 47 -4.45 7.71 -10.88
N PRO A 48 -3.69 6.60 -10.95
CA PRO A 48 -2.25 6.62 -10.73
C PRO A 48 -1.57 7.55 -11.72
N PRO A 49 -0.90 8.62 -11.25
CA PRO A 49 -0.22 9.52 -12.14
C PRO A 49 1.04 8.89 -12.76
N GLY A 50 1.37 9.34 -13.97
CA GLY A 50 2.53 8.87 -14.73
C GLY A 50 3.89 9.41 -14.27
N SER A 51 4.00 10.01 -13.08
CA SER A 51 5.27 10.47 -12.53
C SER A 51 5.27 10.55 -11.00
N ALA A 52 6.46 10.50 -10.41
CA ALA A 52 6.65 10.65 -8.96
C ALA A 52 6.18 12.04 -8.45
N GLU A 53 6.40 13.10 -9.24
CA GLU A 53 5.98 14.46 -8.87
C GLU A 53 4.46 14.60 -8.82
N ALA A 54 3.76 13.96 -9.76
CA ALA A 54 2.31 13.96 -9.78
C ALA A 54 1.73 13.01 -8.71
N ALA A 55 2.39 11.89 -8.41
CA ALA A 55 2.03 11.04 -7.26
C ALA A 55 2.13 11.82 -5.95
N ARG A 56 3.22 12.59 -5.77
CA ARG A 56 3.38 13.51 -4.64
C ARG A 56 2.22 14.49 -4.54
N ALA A 57 1.88 15.18 -5.63
CA ALA A 57 0.81 16.17 -5.63
C ALA A 57 -0.55 15.55 -5.27
N LEU A 58 -0.84 14.34 -5.78
CA LEU A 58 -2.04 13.59 -5.44
C LEU A 58 -2.11 13.30 -3.94
N PHE A 59 -1.05 12.71 -3.37
CA PHE A 59 -1.06 12.34 -1.95
C PHE A 59 -0.95 13.55 -1.00
N ASP A 60 -0.31 14.64 -1.42
CA ASP A 60 -0.32 15.90 -0.66
C ASP A 60 -1.75 16.44 -0.51
N ARG A 61 -2.54 16.38 -1.58
CA ARG A 61 -3.97 16.75 -1.53
C ARG A 61 -4.76 15.79 -0.64
N LEU A 62 -4.59 14.47 -0.82
CA LEU A 62 -5.34 13.46 -0.07
C LEU A 62 -5.07 13.51 1.43
N ALA A 63 -3.84 13.84 1.85
CA ALA A 63 -3.49 14.02 3.26
C ALA A 63 -4.34 15.11 3.94
N VAL A 64 -4.75 16.15 3.19
CA VAL A 64 -5.58 17.26 3.69
C VAL A 64 -7.06 16.94 3.56
N GLU A 65 -7.49 16.43 2.41
CA GLU A 65 -8.92 16.22 2.13
C GLU A 65 -9.50 15.02 2.87
N ALA A 66 -8.75 13.91 2.93
CA ALA A 66 -9.25 12.63 3.43
C ALA A 66 -8.11 11.65 3.77
N PRO A 67 -7.34 11.87 4.85
CA PRO A 67 -6.14 11.08 5.13
C PRO A 67 -6.42 9.57 5.24
N GLU A 68 -7.53 9.15 5.86
CA GLU A 68 -7.93 7.74 5.95
C GLU A 68 -8.28 7.12 4.58
N ALA A 69 -9.11 7.82 3.78
CA ALA A 69 -9.53 7.34 2.47
C ALA A 69 -8.40 7.39 1.43
N GLY A 70 -7.42 8.29 1.64
CA GLY A 70 -6.24 8.42 0.79
C GLY A 70 -5.27 7.25 0.88
N VAL A 71 -5.31 6.46 1.96
CA VAL A 71 -4.41 5.29 2.16
C VAL A 71 -5.14 3.94 2.09
N ALA A 72 -6.47 3.98 1.99
CA ALA A 72 -7.34 2.83 1.81
C ALA A 72 -8.76 3.32 1.48
N LEU A 73 -9.05 3.54 0.20
CA LEU A 73 -10.35 4.08 -0.22
C LEU A 73 -11.53 3.20 0.24
N TYR A 74 -11.31 1.89 0.35
CA TYR A 74 -12.28 0.91 0.84
C TYR A 74 -12.62 1.06 2.33
N SER A 75 -11.87 1.85 3.10
CA SER A 75 -12.27 2.28 4.44
C SER A 75 -13.39 3.32 4.42
N LEU A 76 -13.62 3.99 3.28
CA LEU A 76 -14.56 5.11 3.12
C LEU A 76 -14.28 6.27 4.11
N GLY A 77 -13.06 6.35 4.64
CA GLY A 77 -12.70 7.30 5.70
C GLY A 77 -13.27 6.96 7.07
N ASP A 78 -13.69 5.72 7.31
CA ASP A 78 -14.06 5.23 8.64
C ASP A 78 -12.80 4.73 9.40
N PRO A 79 -12.42 5.37 10.52
CA PRO A 79 -11.24 4.98 11.27
C PRO A 79 -11.29 3.55 11.83
N ALA A 80 -12.47 3.03 12.19
CA ALA A 80 -12.60 1.69 12.75
C ALA A 80 -12.36 0.62 11.68
N LEU A 81 -12.94 0.83 10.49
CA LEU A 81 -12.70 -0.05 9.34
C LEU A 81 -11.26 0.02 8.86
N LEU A 82 -10.64 1.21 8.91
CA LEU A 82 -9.23 1.38 8.60
C LEU A 82 -8.33 0.62 9.59
N GLU A 83 -8.67 0.64 10.88
CA GLU A 83 -7.95 -0.11 11.91
C GLU A 83 -8.08 -1.62 11.68
N GLU A 84 -9.28 -2.12 11.38
CA GLU A 84 -9.52 -3.54 11.08
C GLU A 84 -8.70 -4.01 9.87
N ALA A 85 -8.73 -3.23 8.77
CA ALA A 85 -7.92 -3.51 7.58
C ALA A 85 -6.40 -3.43 7.87
N THR A 86 -5.98 -2.52 8.74
CA THR A 86 -4.57 -2.42 9.17
C THR A 86 -4.14 -3.65 9.95
N ALA A 87 -4.98 -4.10 10.89
CA ALA A 87 -4.72 -5.30 11.68
C ALA A 87 -4.64 -6.56 10.81
N GLU A 88 -5.55 -6.71 9.84
CA GLU A 88 -5.52 -7.82 8.86
C GLU A 88 -4.23 -7.79 8.04
N LEU A 89 -3.85 -6.62 7.52
CA LEU A 89 -2.64 -6.43 6.73
C LEU A 89 -1.39 -6.80 7.52
N VAL A 90 -1.22 -6.27 8.73
CA VAL A 90 -0.03 -6.57 9.57
C VAL A 90 0.00 -8.04 9.99
N ALA A 91 -1.15 -8.64 10.28
CA ALA A 91 -1.22 -10.08 10.54
C ALA A 91 -0.79 -10.90 9.33
N MET A 92 -1.07 -10.43 8.11
CA MET A 92 -0.59 -11.08 6.89
C MET A 92 0.91 -10.96 6.74
N VAL A 93 1.46 -9.75 6.88
CA VAL A 93 2.91 -9.50 6.80
C VAL A 93 3.63 -10.43 7.77
N GLN A 94 3.17 -10.48 9.03
CA GLN A 94 3.76 -11.33 10.08
C GLN A 94 3.73 -12.83 9.76
N ARG A 95 2.77 -13.31 8.95
CA ARG A 95 2.73 -14.71 8.48
C ARG A 95 3.76 -15.00 7.40
N TRP A 96 4.11 -14.00 6.59
CA TRP A 96 5.04 -14.15 5.46
C TRP A 96 6.47 -13.83 5.87
N HIS A 97 6.64 -12.93 6.82
CA HIS A 97 7.93 -12.52 7.38
C HIS A 97 7.73 -12.13 8.86
N PRO A 98 8.40 -12.78 9.83
CA PRO A 98 8.29 -12.42 11.24
C PRO A 98 8.62 -10.95 11.47
N LEU A 99 7.95 -10.25 12.39
CA LEU A 99 8.19 -8.81 12.62
C LEU A 99 9.05 -8.52 13.84
N ASP A 100 9.01 -9.37 14.86
CA ASP A 100 9.70 -9.12 16.12
C ASP A 100 11.22 -9.04 15.90
N GLY A 101 11.81 -7.93 16.34
CA GLY A 101 13.23 -7.65 16.20
C GLY A 101 13.72 -7.36 14.78
N GLN A 102 12.86 -7.29 13.76
CA GLN A 102 13.27 -7.00 12.38
C GLN A 102 13.42 -5.50 12.10
N ASP A 103 14.34 -5.14 11.21
CA ASP A 103 14.40 -3.82 10.58
C ASP A 103 13.47 -3.80 9.35
N VAL A 104 12.47 -2.93 9.37
CA VAL A 104 11.42 -2.90 8.33
C VAL A 104 11.36 -1.54 7.65
N LEU A 105 11.33 -1.54 6.32
CA LEU A 105 10.97 -0.39 5.49
C LEU A 105 9.49 -0.50 5.08
N ASP A 106 8.66 0.43 5.54
CA ASP A 106 7.31 0.65 5.03
C ASP A 106 7.38 1.66 3.87
N PHE A 107 7.35 1.17 2.64
CA PHE A 107 7.47 1.96 1.42
C PHE A 107 6.09 2.44 0.95
N GLY A 108 5.95 3.76 0.79
CA GLY A 108 4.66 4.43 0.60
C GLY A 108 3.83 4.39 1.88
N CYS A 109 4.45 4.68 3.03
CA CYS A 109 3.82 4.49 4.35
C CYS A 109 2.60 5.39 4.60
N GLY A 110 2.35 6.41 3.78
CA GLY A 110 1.24 7.34 3.89
C GLY A 110 1.20 7.99 5.27
N ILE A 111 0.03 7.90 5.93
CA ILE A 111 -0.19 8.39 7.29
C ILE A 111 0.40 7.49 8.39
N GLY A 112 1.24 6.51 8.03
CA GLY A 112 2.01 5.65 8.93
C GLY A 112 1.20 4.58 9.67
N ARG A 113 0.00 4.24 9.21
CA ARG A 113 -0.89 3.27 9.92
C ARG A 113 -0.25 1.89 10.06
N VAL A 114 0.35 1.39 8.97
CA VAL A 114 0.96 0.06 8.93
C VAL A 114 2.29 0.08 9.68
N ALA A 115 3.15 1.09 9.45
CA ALA A 115 4.38 1.27 10.20
C ALA A 115 4.20 1.26 11.72
N ARG A 116 3.23 2.00 12.26
CA ARG A 116 2.93 2.00 13.71
C ARG A 116 2.48 0.61 14.19
N ALA A 117 1.61 -0.04 13.44
CA ALA A 117 1.09 -1.35 13.80
C ALA A 117 2.17 -2.44 13.74
N MET A 118 3.13 -2.37 12.80
CA MET A 118 4.30 -3.26 12.77
C MET A 118 5.26 -2.98 13.94
N THR A 119 5.44 -1.72 14.32
CA THR A 119 6.24 -1.34 15.50
C THR A 119 5.65 -1.94 16.78
N ALA A 120 4.32 -1.93 16.91
CA ALA A 120 3.62 -2.60 18.01
C ALA A 120 3.80 -4.14 18.02
N ARG A 121 4.39 -4.73 16.97
CA ARG A 121 4.77 -6.15 16.88
C ARG A 121 6.28 -6.39 17.05
N GLY A 122 7.03 -5.39 17.52
CA GLY A 122 8.44 -5.50 17.83
C GLY A 122 9.40 -5.16 16.68
N ALA A 123 8.87 -4.72 15.53
CA ALA A 123 9.70 -4.26 14.42
C ALA A 123 10.29 -2.87 14.68
N ARG A 124 11.49 -2.61 14.15
CA ARG A 124 12.09 -1.27 14.03
C ARG A 124 11.75 -0.72 12.66
N VAL A 125 10.79 0.21 12.60
CA VAL A 125 10.23 0.63 11.32
C VAL A 125 10.76 1.97 10.84
N VAL A 126 11.18 2.02 9.58
CA VAL A 126 11.37 3.24 8.80
C VAL A 126 10.20 3.37 7.83
N GLY A 127 9.44 4.45 7.92
CA GLY A 127 8.41 4.78 6.93
C GLY A 127 8.97 5.75 5.88
N LEU A 128 8.86 5.42 4.60
CA LEU A 128 9.26 6.27 3.49
C LEU A 128 8.04 6.62 2.65
N ASP A 129 7.81 7.90 2.39
CA ASP A 129 6.76 8.36 1.49
C ASP A 129 7.25 9.53 0.63
N VAL A 130 6.67 9.70 -0.56
CA VAL A 130 6.99 10.83 -1.45
C VAL A 130 6.28 12.12 -1.01
N SER A 131 5.15 12.02 -0.31
CA SER A 131 4.32 13.14 0.13
C SER A 131 4.79 13.70 1.49
N PRO A 132 5.29 14.95 1.53
CA PRO A 132 5.57 15.62 2.80
C PRO A 132 4.34 15.77 3.69
N ALA A 133 3.14 15.95 3.11
CA ALA A 133 1.91 16.10 3.88
C ALA A 133 1.49 14.78 4.56
N MET A 134 1.63 13.64 3.86
CA MET A 134 1.43 12.32 4.46
C MET A 134 2.39 12.07 5.62
N ILE A 135 3.68 12.38 5.43
CA ILE A 135 4.68 12.26 6.51
C ILE A 135 4.39 13.20 7.69
N ALA A 136 3.92 14.42 7.44
CA ALA A 136 3.50 15.34 8.50
C ALA A 136 2.35 14.74 9.32
N GLU A 137 1.35 14.15 8.65
CA GLU A 137 0.23 13.47 9.31
C GLU A 137 0.69 12.21 10.05
N ALA A 138 1.60 11.42 9.48
CA ALA A 138 2.18 10.24 10.11
C ALA A 138 2.89 10.61 11.42
N ARG A 139 3.72 11.66 11.40
CA ARG A 139 4.40 12.19 12.59
C ARG A 139 3.41 12.72 13.62
N ARG A 140 2.34 13.40 13.20
CA ARG A 140 1.28 13.89 14.09
C ARG A 140 0.56 12.75 14.82
N ARG A 141 0.34 11.61 14.14
CA ARG A 141 -0.25 10.40 14.74
C ARG A 141 0.71 9.63 15.66
N GLY A 142 1.99 10.01 15.69
CA GLY A 142 2.99 9.49 16.62
C GLY A 142 3.46 8.07 16.29
N GLY A 143 3.86 7.34 17.33
CA GLY A 143 4.50 6.02 17.23
C GLY A 143 6.03 6.11 17.17
N ASP A 144 6.69 5.03 17.59
CA ASP A 144 8.15 4.90 17.56
C ASP A 144 8.63 4.51 16.15
N VAL A 145 8.36 5.37 15.17
CA VAL A 145 8.65 5.15 13.75
C VAL A 145 9.53 6.28 13.22
N ARG A 146 10.59 5.92 12.49
CA ARG A 146 11.42 6.90 11.78
C ARG A 146 10.80 7.21 10.41
N TYR A 147 10.33 8.43 10.21
CA TYR A 147 9.72 8.85 8.94
C TYR A 147 10.67 9.66 8.05
N LEU A 148 10.83 9.21 6.80
CA LEU A 148 11.63 9.81 5.74
C LEU A 148 10.73 10.33 4.61
N ILE A 149 11.17 11.42 3.97
CA ILE A 149 10.55 11.95 2.75
C ILE A 149 11.46 11.61 1.58
N GLY A 150 10.96 10.82 0.64
CA GLY A 150 11.69 10.41 -0.56
C GLY A 150 11.39 11.28 -1.77
N ARG A 151 12.23 11.20 -2.81
CA ARG A 151 11.99 11.86 -4.10
C ARG A 151 11.09 11.03 -5.03
N GLY A 152 10.76 9.79 -4.63
CA GLY A 152 9.97 8.85 -5.43
C GLY A 152 10.72 8.26 -6.61
N ARG A 153 12.07 8.33 -6.62
CA ARG A 153 12.94 7.79 -7.68
C ARG A 153 13.89 6.70 -7.18
N GLY A 154 13.69 6.25 -5.95
CA GLY A 154 14.54 5.29 -5.23
C GLY A 154 14.25 5.34 -3.73
N LEU A 155 15.14 4.75 -2.92
CA LEU A 155 14.96 4.64 -1.48
C LEU A 155 15.87 5.64 -0.73
N ASP A 156 15.65 6.94 -0.98
CA ASP A 156 16.45 8.03 -0.39
C ASP A 156 16.56 7.86 1.15
N GLY A 157 17.80 7.85 1.67
CA GLY A 157 18.06 7.73 3.11
C GLY A 157 18.00 6.31 3.67
N VAL A 158 17.84 5.29 2.83
CA VAL A 158 17.92 3.86 3.19
C VAL A 158 19.28 3.30 2.75
N ALA A 159 20.02 2.75 3.72
CA ALA A 159 21.36 2.20 3.49
C ALA A 159 21.33 0.80 2.85
N ASP A 160 22.44 0.38 2.26
CA ASP A 160 22.62 -0.95 1.71
C ASP A 160 22.51 -2.01 2.81
N ALA A 161 21.88 -3.15 2.50
CA ALA A 161 21.74 -4.30 3.41
C ALA A 161 21.35 -3.90 4.86
N SER A 162 20.42 -2.95 4.99
CA SER A 162 20.05 -2.33 6.26
C SER A 162 18.67 -2.72 6.77
N VAL A 163 17.86 -3.40 5.95
CA VAL A 163 16.52 -3.88 6.33
C VAL A 163 16.35 -5.36 6.04
N ASP A 164 15.53 -6.02 6.86
CA ASP A 164 15.15 -7.43 6.71
C ASP A 164 13.87 -7.58 5.88
N LEU A 165 13.01 -6.56 5.90
CA LEU A 165 11.76 -6.51 5.17
C LEU A 165 11.55 -5.13 4.54
N MET A 166 11.15 -5.12 3.27
CA MET A 166 10.52 -3.98 2.61
C MET A 166 9.07 -4.35 2.30
N LEU A 167 8.14 -3.60 2.87
CA LEU A 167 6.71 -3.73 2.60
C LEU A 167 6.27 -2.61 1.65
N ALA A 168 5.58 -2.96 0.57
CA ALA A 168 4.87 -2.02 -0.28
C ALA A 168 3.40 -2.42 -0.35
N ALA A 169 2.56 -1.75 0.45
CA ALA A 169 1.12 -1.96 0.44
C ALA A 169 0.46 -0.87 -0.41
N ASP A 170 -0.11 -1.25 -1.56
CA ASP A 170 -0.81 -0.37 -2.49
C ASP A 170 0.05 0.78 -3.07
N SER A 171 1.37 0.60 -3.09
CA SER A 171 2.34 1.61 -3.56
C SER A 171 2.93 1.29 -4.94
N PHE A 172 3.06 0.01 -5.28
CA PHE A 172 3.57 -0.42 -6.59
C PHE A 172 2.75 0.04 -7.80
N PRO A 173 1.41 0.17 -7.75
CA PRO A 173 0.64 0.64 -8.90
C PRO A 173 1.07 2.03 -9.39
N TYR A 174 1.53 2.89 -8.48
CA TYR A 174 2.06 4.22 -8.79
C TYR A 174 3.44 4.15 -9.45
N LEU A 175 4.27 3.17 -9.07
CA LEU A 175 5.56 2.91 -9.73
C LEU A 175 5.38 2.34 -11.13
N VAL A 176 4.40 1.45 -11.32
CA VAL A 176 4.03 0.91 -12.63
C VAL A 176 3.60 2.04 -13.55
N ALA A 177 2.68 2.91 -13.10
CA ALA A 177 2.20 4.03 -13.89
C ALA A 177 3.30 5.04 -14.25
N ALA A 178 4.25 5.27 -13.32
CA ALA A 178 5.37 6.18 -13.54
C ALA A 178 6.55 5.56 -14.32
N GLY A 179 6.52 4.26 -14.65
CA GLY A 179 7.63 3.57 -15.30
C GLY A 179 8.88 3.45 -14.41
N LEU A 180 8.69 3.40 -13.08
CA LEU A 180 9.77 3.39 -12.08
C LEU A 180 9.93 2.04 -11.38
N LEU A 181 9.13 1.04 -11.75
CA LEU A 181 9.07 -0.25 -11.06
C LEU A 181 10.44 -0.96 -11.01
N ASP A 182 11.12 -1.10 -12.15
CA ASP A 182 12.41 -1.79 -12.26
C ASP A 182 13.47 -1.18 -11.33
N ALA A 183 13.62 0.15 -11.35
CA ALA A 183 14.55 0.88 -10.49
C ALA A 183 14.24 0.68 -8.99
N HIS A 184 12.97 0.58 -8.60
CA HIS A 184 12.61 0.37 -7.20
C HIS A 184 12.79 -1.08 -6.74
N VAL A 185 12.63 -2.06 -7.63
CA VAL A 185 12.99 -3.45 -7.31
C VAL A 185 14.51 -3.60 -7.18
N ALA A 186 15.30 -2.91 -8.02
CA ALA A 186 16.75 -2.83 -7.87
C ALA A 186 17.16 -2.19 -6.53
N GLU A 187 16.52 -1.09 -6.14
CA GLU A 187 16.77 -0.45 -4.85
C GLU A 187 16.34 -1.32 -3.66
N ALA A 188 15.25 -2.08 -3.79
CA ALA A 188 14.86 -3.07 -2.79
C ALA A 188 15.97 -4.13 -2.62
N ALA A 189 16.55 -4.61 -3.73
CA ALA A 189 17.70 -5.53 -3.68
C ALA A 189 18.94 -4.90 -3.06
N ARG A 190 19.17 -3.60 -3.24
CA ARG A 190 20.28 -2.89 -2.56
C ARG A 190 20.04 -2.81 -1.05
N ALA A 191 18.84 -2.40 -0.64
CA ALA A 191 18.52 -2.11 0.76
C ALA A 191 18.33 -3.36 1.62
N LEU A 192 17.80 -4.46 1.06
CA LEU A 192 17.54 -5.69 1.78
C LEU A 192 18.84 -6.45 2.09
N ARG A 193 18.91 -7.05 3.28
CA ARG A 193 19.93 -8.05 3.63
C ARG A 193 19.70 -9.33 2.81
N PRO A 194 20.74 -10.16 2.54
CA PRO A 194 20.52 -11.50 2.00
C PRO A 194 19.52 -12.28 2.86
N GLY A 195 18.55 -12.94 2.24
CA GLY A 195 17.41 -13.58 2.92
C GLY A 195 16.27 -12.62 3.31
N GLY A 196 16.44 -11.31 3.17
CA GLY A 196 15.41 -10.32 3.41
C GLY A 196 14.27 -10.38 2.39
N SER A 197 13.07 -9.95 2.77
CA SER A 197 11.87 -10.02 1.92
C SER A 197 11.46 -8.67 1.37
N LEU A 198 11.09 -8.64 0.09
CA LEU A 198 10.19 -7.63 -0.48
C LEU A 198 8.78 -8.23 -0.52
N ILE A 199 7.87 -7.66 0.26
CA ILE A 199 6.45 -8.02 0.23
C ILE A 199 5.68 -6.90 -0.46
N VAL A 200 4.97 -7.25 -1.53
CA VAL A 200 4.12 -6.33 -2.28
C VAL A 200 2.68 -6.79 -2.14
N PHE A 201 1.80 -5.92 -1.65
CA PHE A 201 0.37 -6.12 -1.78
C PHE A 201 -0.19 -5.11 -2.76
N ASN A 202 -0.84 -5.63 -3.80
CA ASN A 202 -1.28 -4.93 -4.99
C ASN A 202 -0.11 -4.49 -5.88
N TRP A 203 0.17 -5.28 -6.92
CA TRP A 203 1.28 -5.03 -7.84
C TRP A 203 0.97 -3.90 -8.84
N SER A 204 -0.20 -3.94 -9.45
CA SER A 204 -0.65 -2.91 -10.38
C SER A 204 -2.18 -2.76 -10.37
N TYR A 205 -2.67 -1.66 -10.95
CA TYR A 205 -4.11 -1.51 -11.23
C TYR A 205 -4.50 -1.99 -12.64
N ARG A 206 -3.65 -2.78 -13.31
CA ARG A 206 -3.93 -3.33 -14.66
C ARG A 206 -5.10 -4.32 -14.65
N GLY A 207 -5.34 -4.97 -13.51
CA GLY A 207 -6.34 -6.03 -13.39
C GLY A 207 -5.93 -7.35 -14.04
N ASP A 208 -4.67 -7.49 -14.45
CA ASP A 208 -4.13 -8.68 -15.10
C ASP A 208 -3.08 -9.36 -14.21
N LEU A 209 -3.52 -10.33 -13.42
CA LEU A 209 -2.66 -11.07 -12.50
C LEU A 209 -1.61 -11.93 -13.22
N ALA A 210 -1.88 -12.36 -14.45
CA ALA A 210 -0.91 -13.14 -15.21
C ALA A 210 0.25 -12.25 -15.67
N ALA A 211 -0.06 -11.04 -16.14
CA ALA A 211 0.94 -10.03 -16.45
C ALA A 211 1.74 -9.60 -15.22
N ASP A 212 1.09 -9.34 -14.09
CA ASP A 212 1.76 -8.99 -12.83
C ASP A 212 2.70 -10.11 -12.36
N THR A 213 2.27 -11.37 -12.46
CA THR A 213 3.09 -12.54 -12.09
C THR A 213 4.32 -12.68 -13.00
N ALA A 214 4.15 -12.48 -14.31
CA ALA A 214 5.26 -12.54 -15.26
C ALA A 214 6.26 -11.40 -15.03
N GLU A 215 5.78 -10.19 -14.77
CA GLU A 215 6.63 -9.01 -14.46
C GLU A 215 7.37 -9.21 -13.13
N ALA A 216 6.71 -9.72 -12.09
CA ALA A 216 7.34 -10.06 -10.82
C ALA A 216 8.45 -11.10 -10.96
N ALA A 217 8.22 -12.17 -11.75
CA ALA A 217 9.22 -13.19 -12.00
C ALA A 217 10.43 -12.66 -12.79
N LEU A 218 10.19 -11.81 -13.79
CA LEU A 218 11.23 -11.16 -14.58
C LEU A 218 12.12 -10.27 -13.70
N LEU A 219 11.50 -9.39 -12.91
CA LEU A 219 12.23 -8.47 -12.03
C LEU A 219 12.93 -9.20 -10.89
N ALA A 220 12.32 -10.26 -10.34
CA ALA A 220 12.98 -11.09 -9.34
C ALA A 220 14.29 -11.67 -9.86
N ASN A 221 14.26 -12.29 -11.05
CA ASN A 221 15.46 -12.85 -11.67
C ASN A 221 16.52 -11.79 -11.98
N ALA A 222 16.09 -10.65 -12.52
CA ALA A 222 16.99 -9.54 -12.89
C ALA A 222 17.73 -8.95 -11.69
N HIS A 223 17.05 -8.84 -10.53
CA HIS A 223 17.55 -8.08 -9.37
C HIS A 223 17.95 -8.95 -8.18
N GLY A 224 18.13 -10.26 -8.36
CA GLY A 224 18.70 -11.08 -7.29
C GLY A 224 17.69 -11.62 -6.28
N PHE A 225 16.43 -11.83 -6.67
CA PHE A 225 15.40 -12.41 -5.79
C PHE A 225 14.94 -13.79 -6.25
N ASP A 226 14.51 -14.59 -5.29
CA ASP A 226 13.63 -15.74 -5.49
C ASP A 226 12.17 -15.33 -5.29
N LEU A 227 11.30 -15.65 -6.24
CA LEU A 227 9.86 -15.41 -6.12
C LEU A 227 9.21 -16.54 -5.31
N LEU A 228 9.05 -16.33 -4.00
CA LEU A 228 8.51 -17.32 -3.08
C LEU A 228 6.99 -17.44 -3.16
N ARG A 229 6.30 -16.30 -3.34
CA ARG A 229 4.83 -16.23 -3.45
C ARG A 229 4.44 -15.31 -4.59
N SER A 230 3.40 -15.68 -5.33
CA SER A 230 2.88 -14.88 -6.43
C SER A 230 1.36 -14.96 -6.50
N ALA A 231 0.74 -13.81 -6.73
CA ALA A 231 -0.69 -13.65 -6.94
C ALA A 231 -1.61 -14.28 -5.85
N GLU A 232 -1.12 -14.47 -4.62
CA GLU A 232 -1.95 -14.95 -3.52
C GLU A 232 -2.96 -13.86 -3.13
N ARG A 233 -4.22 -14.19 -2.82
CA ARG A 233 -5.22 -13.20 -2.36
C ARG A 233 -5.58 -13.48 -0.91
N PRO A 234 -4.80 -12.97 0.05
CA PRO A 234 -4.84 -13.55 1.38
C PRO A 234 -5.77 -12.76 2.33
N PHE A 235 -6.40 -11.69 1.84
CA PHE A 235 -7.25 -10.77 2.60
C PHE A 235 -8.75 -11.09 2.45
N ALA A 236 -9.50 -10.81 3.50
CA ALA A 236 -10.96 -10.85 3.52
C ALA A 236 -11.57 -9.47 3.25
N ILE A 237 -10.95 -8.38 3.74
CA ILE A 237 -11.47 -7.01 3.57
C ILE A 237 -11.00 -6.42 2.25
N TRP A 238 -9.73 -6.58 1.93
CA TRP A 238 -9.11 -6.13 0.68
C TRP A 238 -9.06 -7.28 -0.33
N ASP A 239 -8.97 -7.00 -1.63
CA ASP A 239 -8.89 -8.01 -2.68
C ASP A 239 -7.55 -8.02 -3.42
N ALA A 240 -6.55 -7.29 -2.89
CA ALA A 240 -5.23 -7.27 -3.48
C ALA A 240 -4.57 -8.64 -3.51
N ALA A 241 -3.84 -8.85 -4.60
CA ALA A 241 -2.90 -9.94 -4.70
C ALA A 241 -1.57 -9.58 -4.03
N GLY A 242 -0.98 -10.54 -3.35
CA GLY A 242 0.29 -10.44 -2.66
C GLY A 242 1.40 -11.23 -3.36
N PHE A 243 2.59 -10.65 -3.29
CA PHE A 243 3.83 -11.20 -3.83
C PHE A 243 4.90 -11.15 -2.74
N GLN A 244 5.72 -12.19 -2.65
CA GLN A 244 6.86 -12.25 -1.74
C GLN A 244 8.10 -12.64 -2.53
N LEU A 245 9.05 -11.71 -2.60
CA LEU A 245 10.35 -11.90 -3.22
C LEU A 245 11.40 -11.96 -2.10
N VAL A 246 12.27 -12.96 -2.11
CA VAL A 246 13.32 -13.14 -1.09
C VAL A 246 14.67 -12.90 -1.72
N ARG A 247 15.47 -12.01 -1.13
CA ARG A 247 16.78 -11.65 -1.66
C ARG A 247 17.76 -12.81 -1.52
N ARG A 248 18.49 -13.11 -2.60
CA ARG A 248 19.56 -14.12 -2.64
C ARG A 248 20.82 -13.66 -1.90
#